data_AF-A0A947F534-F1
#
_entry.id   AF-A0A947F534-F1
#
_cell.length_a   1.000
_cell.length_b   1.000
_cell.length_c   1.000
_cell.angle_alpha   90.00
_cell.angle_beta   90.00
_cell.angle_gamma   90.00
#
_symmetry.space_group_name_H-M   'P 1'
#
loop_
_entity.id
_entity.type
_entity.pdbx_description
1 polymer ?
#
loop_
_entity_poly.entity_id
_entity_poly.type
_entity_poly.pdbx_seq_one_letter_code
_entity_poly.pdbx_strand_id
1 'polypeptide(L)' 'GQETMEEIITTAIGLEKDSILFYLGLRDLVPPKFGRDKIDDIIREERKHIVQLTYLLRKIKTK' A
#
# COMPACT_ATOMS: atom_id res chain seq x y z
N GLY A 1 0.02 -13.38 -16.33
CA GLY A 1 1.20 -14.08 -16.93
C GLY A 1 1.74 -13.44 -18.20
N GLN A 2 1.07 -12.42 -18.77
CA GLN A 2 1.55 -11.63 -19.90
C GLN A 2 1.56 -10.13 -19.55
N GLU A 3 1.42 -9.76 -18.27
CA GLU A 3 1.39 -8.37 -17.86
C GLU A 3 2.75 -7.70 -18.10
N THR A 4 2.70 -6.48 -18.57
CA THR A 4 3.83 -5.56 -18.63
C THR A 4 4.27 -5.17 -17.22
N MET A 5 5.51 -4.71 -17.10
CA MET A 5 6.02 -4.19 -15.82
C MET A 5 5.18 -3.00 -15.30
N GLU A 6 4.64 -2.18 -16.20
CA GLU A 6 3.73 -1.09 -15.85
C GLU A 6 2.43 -1.61 -15.21
N GLU A 7 1.82 -2.63 -15.80
CA GLU A 7 0.59 -3.24 -15.28
C GLU A 7 0.82 -3.91 -13.93
N ILE A 8 1.96 -4.59 -13.76
CA ILE A 8 2.34 -5.22 -12.48
C ILE A 8 2.49 -4.16 -11.39
N ILE A 9 3.22 -3.06 -11.66
CA ILE A 9 3.43 -2.00 -10.67
C ILE A 9 2.12 -1.26 -10.37
N THR A 10 1.30 -1.01 -11.40
CA THR A 10 -0.01 -0.37 -11.21
C THR A 10 -0.92 -1.22 -10.35
N THR A 11 -0.92 -2.54 -10.58
CA THR A 11 -1.65 -3.52 -9.76
C THR A 11 -1.14 -3.51 -8.32
N ALA A 12 0.17 -3.54 -8.11
CA ALA A 12 0.77 -3.48 -6.78
C ALA A 12 0.34 -2.20 -6.03
N ILE A 13 0.37 -1.03 -6.68
CA ILE A 13 -0.12 0.23 -6.07
C ILE A 13 -1.60 0.11 -5.66
N GLY A 14 -2.43 -0.56 -6.46
CA GLY A 14 -3.82 -0.85 -6.12
C GLY A 14 -3.93 -1.69 -4.85
N LEU A 15 -3.19 -2.80 -4.80
CA LEU A 15 -3.16 -3.70 -3.64
C LEU A 15 -2.72 -3.00 -2.35
N GLU A 16 -1.73 -2.12 -2.42
CA GLU A 16 -1.30 -1.32 -1.25
C GLU A 16 -2.41 -0.38 -0.76
N LYS A 17 -3.15 0.26 -1.67
CA LYS A 17 -4.29 1.14 -1.31
C LYS A 17 -5.42 0.35 -0.65
N ASP A 18 -5.74 -0.82 -1.20
CA ASP A 18 -6.77 -1.71 -0.65
C ASP A 18 -6.36 -2.22 0.74
N SER A 19 -5.08 -2.53 0.92
CA SER A 19 -4.53 -2.94 2.22
C SER A 19 -4.64 -1.82 3.26
N ILE A 20 -4.34 -0.57 2.89
CA ILE A 20 -4.55 0.59 3.78
C ILE A 20 -6.01 0.71 4.20
N LEU A 21 -6.97 0.57 3.26
CA LEU A 21 -8.39 0.65 3.58
C LEU A 21 -8.81 -0.47 4.53
N PHE A 22 -8.33 -1.70 4.30
CA PHE A 22 -8.55 -2.84 5.18
C PHE A 22 -8.04 -2.58 6.59
N TYR A 23 -6.80 -2.11 6.75
CA TYR A 23 -6.21 -1.84 8.05
C TYR A 23 -6.86 -0.65 8.77
N LEU A 24 -7.33 0.37 8.05
CA LEU A 24 -8.13 1.45 8.64
C LEU A 24 -9.43 0.90 9.22
N GLY A 25 -10.14 0.04 8.47
CA GLY A 25 -11.34 -0.65 8.97
C GLY A 25 -11.04 -1.47 10.23
N LEU A 26 -9.94 -2.21 10.23
CA LEU A 26 -9.52 -3.01 11.40
C LEU A 26 -9.18 -2.12 12.61
N ARG A 27 -8.46 -1.01 12.39
CA ARG A 27 -8.08 -0.06 13.45
C ARG A 27 -9.30 0.51 14.17
N ASP A 28 -10.35 0.83 13.41
CA ASP A 28 -11.57 1.41 13.95
C ASP A 28 -12.35 0.38 14.82
N LEU A 29 -12.21 -0.92 14.53
CA LEU A 29 -12.79 -2.02 15.30
C LEU A 29 -11.97 -2.42 16.54
N VAL A 30 -10.65 -2.21 16.52
CA VAL A 30 -9.75 -2.56 17.64
C VAL A 30 -9.81 -1.49 18.73
N PRO A 31 -10.01 -1.83 20.03
CA PRO A 31 -9.94 -0.83 21.08
C PRO A 31 -8.51 -0.27 21.25
N PRO A 32 -8.33 1.01 21.65
CA PRO A 32 -7.01 1.67 21.68
C PRO A 32 -5.90 0.90 22.41
N LYS A 33 -6.26 0.20 23.49
CA LYS A 33 -5.33 -0.55 24.35
C LYS A 33 -4.87 -1.90 23.79
N PHE A 34 -5.38 -2.33 22.63
CA PHE A 34 -5.15 -3.68 22.08
C PHE A 34 -4.41 -3.72 20.74
N GLY A 35 -3.63 -2.69 20.41
CA GLY A 35 -2.72 -2.75 19.25
C GLY A 35 -3.05 -1.80 18.10
N ARG A 36 -3.77 -0.69 18.35
CA ARG A 36 -3.99 0.35 17.32
C ARG A 36 -2.67 0.93 16.79
N ASP A 37 -1.69 1.10 17.67
CA ASP A 37 -0.33 1.52 17.35
C ASP A 37 0.33 0.62 16.30
N LYS A 38 0.21 -0.70 16.47
CA LYS A 38 0.74 -1.67 15.49
C LYS A 38 0.04 -1.57 14.13
N ILE A 39 -1.28 -1.36 14.13
CA ILE A 39 -2.04 -1.18 12.90
C ILE A 39 -1.64 0.13 12.20
N ASP A 40 -1.46 1.22 12.97
CA ASP A 40 -1.00 2.50 12.44
C ASP A 40 0.42 2.42 11.86
N ASP A 41 1.30 1.59 12.45
CA ASP A 41 2.63 1.33 11.91
C ASP A 41 2.56 0.54 10.59
N ILE A 42 1.70 -0.48 10.48
CA ILE A 42 1.47 -1.19 9.21
C ILE A 42 0.96 -0.24 8.13
N ILE A 43 -0.05 0.59 8.44
CA ILE A 43 -0.57 1.60 7.51
C ILE A 43 0.54 2.56 7.05
N ARG A 44 1.49 2.89 7.93
CA ARG A 44 2.62 3.76 7.59
C ARG A 44 3.58 3.08 6.61
N GLU A 45 3.83 1.79 6.75
CA GLU A 45 4.66 1.03 5.80
C GLU A 45 4.01 0.93 4.42
N GLU A 46 2.71 0.60 4.33
CA GLU A 46 2.04 0.51 3.01
C GLU A 46 2.02 1.85 2.26
N ARG A 47 1.93 2.98 3.00
CA ARG A 47 2.09 4.31 2.40
C ARG A 47 3.49 4.51 1.81
N LYS A 48 4.54 4.01 2.46
CA LYS A 48 5.92 4.06 1.93
C LYS A 48 6.03 3.20 0.67
N HIS A 49 5.42 2.01 0.66
CA HIS A 49 5.38 1.14 -0.53
C HIS A 49 4.73 1.85 -1.72
N ILE A 50 3.59 2.54 -1.52
CA ILE A 50 2.95 3.34 -2.57
C ILE A 50 3.91 4.39 -3.15
N VAL A 51 4.64 5.12 -2.29
CA VAL A 51 5.60 6.14 -2.74
C VAL A 51 6.71 5.51 -3.58
N GLN A 52 7.28 4.39 -3.13
CA GLN A 52 8.33 3.67 -3.82
C GLN A 52 7.87 3.12 -5.18
N LEU A 53 6.70 2.48 -5.22
CA LEU A 53 6.10 1.94 -6.44
C LEU A 53 5.74 3.05 -7.43
N THR A 54 5.21 4.18 -6.95
CA THR A 54 4.89 5.35 -7.78
C THR A 54 6.16 5.94 -8.41
N TYR A 55 7.25 6.02 -7.65
CA TYR A 55 8.55 6.44 -8.18
C TYR A 55 9.08 5.48 -9.25
N LEU A 56 8.98 4.17 -9.01
CA LEU A 56 9.40 3.14 -9.97
C LEU A 56 8.58 3.21 -11.27
N LEU A 57 7.25 3.33 -11.15
CA LEU A 57 6.34 3.48 -12.29
C LEU A 57 6.73 4.68 -13.15
N ARG A 58 6.97 5.83 -12.51
CA ARG A 58 7.38 7.05 -13.21
C ARG A 58 8.68 6.84 -13.97
N LYS A 59 9.69 6.22 -13.34
CA LYS A 59 11.00 5.93 -13.94
C LYS A 59 10.90 5.02 -15.17
N ILE A 60 9.97 4.07 -15.17
CA ILE A 60 9.75 3.17 -16.30
C ILE A 60 9.01 3.89 -17.44
N LYS A 61 8.07 4.79 -17.13
CA LYS A 61 7.37 5.61 -18.14
C LYS A 61 8.22 6.70 -18.80
N THR A 62 9.33 7.10 -18.18
CA THR A 62 10.25 8.11 -18.74
C THR A 62 11.41 7.51 -19.54
N LYS A 63 11.49 6.18 -19.63
CA LYS A 63 12.33 5.48 -20.60
C LYS A 63 11.55 5.27 -21.89
#